data_AF-A0A524FK95-F1
#
_entry.id   AF-A0A524FK95-F1
#
_cell.length_a   1.000
_cell.length_b   1.000
_cell.length_c   1.000
_cell.angle_alpha   90.00
_cell.angle_beta   90.00
_cell.angle_gamma   90.00
#
_symmetry.space_group_name_H-M   'P 1'
#
loop_
_entity.id
_entity.type
_entity.pdbx_description
1 polymer ?
#
loop_
_entity_poly.entity_id
_entity_poly.type
_entity_poly.pdbx_seq_one_letter_code
_entity_poly.pdbx_strand_id
1 'polypeptide(L)'
;MLTAVIEQDGKKQMDNIFVIDAHSHLGQDVDGATMMNPLAPGSGTFDFWGNVQGKIKAEWEKSGEQSFTTNINGKRTTISWSFNPYPFTDNLYIALEKLKQSHSDLKEKSKFYTFIDQGVCFPFQDVFRDKQPEALYRASNINVSRFTTRFPFSMKLIGYGRCDPMEGEKAVNEVRYMREVLGLRGLKLHPRSEGWIDNIYSESAINVLIEATKYSMPVIFDTRGKGSILKIGRLIEQTRNILKSKHPTLLPHFKVIIAHFAQGNIGDHEVYNTIVQPNTYGDLSMLHGEGAGNFFMDFRNWFKNNNKINVDGRDWSEYVLFASDYPYFGDVHAEKLMIYIINRQFFDTGGTLQDTKNILGLNQIRVLPEYNLPQIKKDAKRLPSTIISNPNMDQNKFSAYNTAIEALAKLITMGTIDIKSFCMQFNENWNQFNENIFLNVIKKNTNEEIPLYFTKLLEDNSISLLAPLGPDNEWKKFGYKYFNPEDRAFFASIFKQSYLATDINKTFECLAQVF
;
A
#
# COMPACT_ATOMS: atom_id res chain seq x y z
N MET A 1 -1.71 -5.28 10.98
CA MET A 1 -0.59 -6.15 10.62
C MET A 1 -0.82 -7.55 11.12
N LEU A 2 -0.18 -8.48 10.43
CA LEU A 2 0.05 -9.84 10.88
C LEU A 2 1.44 -9.92 11.52
N THR A 3 1.56 -10.55 12.68
CA THR A 3 2.84 -10.78 13.35
C THR A 3 3.10 -12.27 13.42
N ALA A 4 4.30 -12.67 12.99
CA ALA A 4 4.83 -14.03 13.14
C ALA A 4 5.82 -14.05 14.31
N VAL A 5 5.59 -14.89 15.31
CA VAL A 5 6.61 -15.29 16.28
C VAL A 5 7.20 -16.61 15.82
N ILE A 6 8.50 -16.59 15.50
CA ILE A 6 9.25 -17.70 14.95
C ILE A 6 10.16 -18.23 16.04
N GLU A 7 9.99 -19.50 16.40
CA GLU A 7 10.81 -20.17 17.39
C GLU A 7 11.60 -21.30 16.73
N GLN A 8 12.93 -21.20 16.76
CA GLN A 8 13.86 -22.18 16.18
C GLN A 8 15.11 -22.26 17.05
N ASP A 9 15.55 -23.48 17.41
CA ASP A 9 16.74 -23.72 18.24
C ASP A 9 16.77 -22.91 19.56
N GLY A 10 15.61 -22.72 20.19
CA GLY A 10 15.47 -21.92 21.42
C GLY A 10 15.55 -20.40 21.23
N LYS A 11 15.77 -19.91 20.01
CA LYS A 11 15.73 -18.48 19.68
C LYS A 11 14.32 -18.09 19.23
N LYS A 12 13.86 -16.92 19.67
CA LYS A 12 12.61 -16.31 19.24
C LYS A 12 12.91 -15.08 18.39
N GLN A 13 12.27 -15.00 17.22
CA GLN A 13 12.27 -13.84 16.34
C GLN A 13 10.83 -13.39 16.11
N MET A 14 10.62 -12.09 16.00
CA MET A 14 9.33 -11.52 15.67
C MET A 14 9.41 -10.81 14.33
N ASP A 15 8.53 -11.17 13.41
CA ASP A 15 8.41 -10.56 12.10
C ASP A 15 7.03 -9.95 11.94
N ASN A 16 6.99 -8.66 11.65
CA ASN A 16 5.76 -7.95 11.33
C ASN A 16 5.55 -7.94 9.82
N ILE A 17 4.33 -8.20 9.39
CA ILE A 17 3.90 -8.28 8.00
C ILE A 17 2.80 -7.27 7.80
N PHE A 18 3.09 -6.27 6.96
CA PHE A 18 2.13 -5.26 6.57
C PHE A 18 1.21 -5.85 5.51
N VAL A 19 -0.10 -5.80 5.75
CA VAL A 19 -1.10 -6.45 4.91
C VAL A 19 -1.88 -5.40 4.13
N ILE A 20 -1.89 -5.51 2.80
CA ILE A 20 -2.60 -4.61 1.90
C ILE A 20 -3.52 -5.41 1.00
N ASP A 21 -4.81 -5.10 1.04
CA ASP A 21 -5.78 -5.57 0.05
C ASP A 21 -5.59 -4.81 -1.27
N ALA A 22 -5.03 -5.45 -2.30
CA ALA A 22 -4.68 -4.77 -3.55
C ALA A 22 -5.87 -4.51 -4.51
N HIS A 23 -7.07 -5.00 -4.18
CA HIS A 23 -8.23 -4.88 -5.07
C HIS A 23 -9.52 -4.75 -4.26
N SER A 24 -10.11 -3.56 -4.26
CA SER A 24 -11.48 -3.32 -3.81
C SER A 24 -12.11 -2.18 -4.61
N HIS A 25 -13.42 -2.02 -4.50
CA HIS A 25 -14.15 -1.00 -5.25
C HIS A 25 -14.88 -0.02 -4.31
N LEU A 26 -15.04 1.21 -4.77
CA LEU A 26 -15.76 2.29 -4.08
C LEU A 26 -16.69 2.99 -5.07
N GLY A 27 -17.95 3.16 -4.68
CA GLY A 27 -19.03 3.68 -5.52
C GLY A 27 -20.19 2.69 -5.65
N GLN A 28 -20.89 2.73 -6.77
CA GLN A 28 -22.00 1.84 -7.08
C GLN A 28 -21.96 1.47 -8.56
N ASP A 29 -21.78 0.18 -8.86
CA ASP A 29 -21.77 -0.33 -10.22
C ASP A 29 -23.18 -0.31 -10.86
N VAL A 30 -23.23 -0.36 -12.19
CA VAL A 30 -24.48 -0.45 -12.97
C VAL A 30 -25.21 -1.77 -12.75
N ASP A 31 -24.53 -2.81 -12.29
CA ASP A 31 -25.13 -4.12 -11.96
C ASP A 31 -25.71 -4.21 -10.53
N GLY A 32 -25.54 -3.16 -9.73
CA GLY A 32 -26.07 -3.05 -8.37
C GLY A 32 -25.06 -3.31 -7.26
N ALA A 33 -23.84 -3.80 -7.55
CA ALA A 33 -22.78 -3.89 -6.55
C ALA A 33 -22.47 -2.49 -5.97
N THR A 34 -22.32 -2.38 -4.65
CA THR A 34 -22.21 -1.07 -3.99
C THR A 34 -21.29 -1.10 -2.78
N MET A 35 -20.46 -0.06 -2.67
CA MET A 35 -19.66 0.28 -1.51
C MET A 35 -19.51 1.80 -1.52
N MET A 36 -20.51 2.51 -1.01
CA MET A 36 -20.53 3.99 -1.06
C MET A 36 -19.74 4.66 0.07
N ASN A 37 -19.57 3.95 1.20
CA ASN A 37 -18.93 4.46 2.39
C ASN A 37 -18.13 3.34 3.06
N PRO A 38 -16.79 3.47 3.19
CA PRO A 38 -15.93 2.48 3.85
C PRO A 38 -16.31 2.19 5.32
N LEU A 39 -17.03 3.10 5.98
CA LEU A 39 -17.52 2.97 7.36
C LEU A 39 -18.99 2.51 7.47
N ALA A 40 -19.66 2.20 6.35
CA ALA A 40 -21.05 1.77 6.41
C ALA A 40 -21.19 0.52 7.29
N PRO A 41 -22.03 0.52 8.35
CA PRO A 41 -22.24 -0.66 9.16
C PRO A 41 -22.76 -1.84 8.31
N GLY A 42 -22.16 -3.01 8.48
CA GLY A 42 -22.51 -4.27 7.80
C GLY A 42 -22.13 -4.37 6.33
N SER A 43 -21.63 -3.30 5.70
CA SER A 43 -21.38 -3.25 4.24
C SER A 43 -20.17 -2.38 3.84
N GLY A 44 -19.54 -1.70 4.78
CA GLY A 44 -18.33 -0.92 4.57
C GLY A 44 -17.09 -1.81 4.49
N THR A 45 -16.05 -1.30 3.84
CA THR A 45 -14.75 -1.97 3.71
C THR A 45 -14.14 -2.36 5.06
N PHE A 46 -14.27 -1.52 6.09
CA PHE A 46 -13.66 -1.80 7.39
C PHE A 46 -14.43 -2.87 8.18
N ASP A 47 -15.75 -2.94 8.02
CA ASP A 47 -16.57 -4.02 8.56
C ASP A 47 -16.26 -5.34 7.86
N PHE A 48 -16.11 -5.31 6.52
CA PHE A 48 -15.63 -6.45 5.75
C PHE A 48 -14.28 -6.98 6.26
N TRP A 49 -13.28 -6.12 6.44
CA TRP A 49 -11.98 -6.51 7.01
C TRP A 49 -12.11 -7.07 8.43
N GLY A 50 -13.01 -6.50 9.24
CA GLY A 50 -13.28 -7.01 10.57
C GLY A 50 -13.89 -8.41 10.56
N ASN A 51 -14.79 -8.68 9.63
CA ASN A 51 -15.38 -10.01 9.45
C ASN A 51 -14.34 -11.03 8.97
N VAL A 52 -13.47 -10.66 8.03
CA VAL A 52 -12.34 -11.51 7.60
C VAL A 52 -11.45 -11.85 8.80
N GLN A 53 -11.05 -10.85 9.59
CA GLN A 53 -10.24 -11.05 10.80
C GLN A 53 -10.94 -12.00 11.79
N GLY A 54 -12.23 -11.81 12.04
CA GLY A 54 -13.03 -12.65 12.94
C GLY A 54 -13.12 -14.10 12.47
N LYS A 55 -13.30 -14.33 11.16
CA LYS A 55 -13.33 -15.67 10.59
C LYS A 55 -11.99 -16.39 10.69
N ILE A 56 -10.87 -15.69 10.46
CA ILE A 56 -9.54 -16.28 10.63
C ILE A 56 -9.32 -16.72 12.09
N LYS A 57 -9.72 -15.89 13.07
CA LYS A 57 -9.64 -16.28 14.50
C LYS A 57 -10.48 -17.51 14.80
N ALA A 58 -11.72 -17.57 14.29
CA ALA A 58 -12.59 -18.73 14.51
C ALA A 58 -12.01 -20.01 13.89
N GLU A 59 -11.42 -19.93 12.70
CA GLU A 59 -10.77 -21.10 12.09
C GLU A 59 -9.49 -21.50 12.83
N TRP A 60 -8.72 -20.54 13.35
CA TRP A 60 -7.58 -20.81 14.24
C TRP A 60 -7.98 -21.53 15.53
N GLU A 61 -9.06 -21.10 16.19
CA GLU A 61 -9.60 -21.76 17.38
C GLU A 61 -10.05 -23.20 17.09
N LYS A 62 -10.61 -23.42 15.90
CA LYS A 62 -11.10 -24.72 15.45
C LYS A 62 -9.98 -25.68 15.01
N SER A 63 -8.99 -25.19 14.27
CA SER A 63 -7.95 -26.00 13.63
C SER A 63 -6.66 -26.11 14.45
N GLY A 64 -6.40 -25.15 15.36
CA GLY A 64 -5.11 -25.00 16.03
C GLY A 64 -4.02 -24.35 15.16
N GLU A 65 -4.31 -23.96 13.92
CA GLU A 65 -3.34 -23.40 12.96
C GLU A 65 -2.86 -21.98 13.30
N GLN A 66 -3.29 -21.41 14.43
CA GLN A 66 -2.67 -20.18 14.95
C GLN A 66 -1.19 -20.40 15.27
N SER A 67 -0.83 -21.60 15.75
CA SER A 67 0.53 -21.97 16.07
C SER A 67 0.80 -23.40 15.60
N PHE A 68 1.79 -23.56 14.73
CA PHE A 68 2.16 -24.87 14.19
C PHE A 68 3.67 -25.03 14.08
N THR A 69 4.10 -26.29 14.03
CA THR A 69 5.49 -26.65 13.75
C THR A 69 5.63 -27.13 12.31
N THR A 70 6.63 -26.59 11.62
CA THR A 70 7.03 -26.96 10.26
C THR A 70 8.56 -27.09 10.19
N ASN A 71 9.10 -27.39 9.01
CA ASN A 71 10.53 -27.43 8.75
C ASN A 71 10.93 -26.27 7.82
N ILE A 72 11.66 -25.28 8.34
CA ILE A 72 12.24 -24.20 7.54
C ILE A 72 13.74 -24.41 7.45
N ASN A 73 14.26 -24.51 6.23
CA ASN A 73 15.70 -24.74 5.96
C ASN A 73 16.28 -25.96 6.71
N GLY A 74 15.52 -27.06 6.73
CA GLY A 74 15.93 -28.32 7.38
C GLY A 74 15.88 -28.30 8.91
N LYS A 75 15.35 -27.23 9.52
CA LYS A 75 15.25 -27.08 10.97
C LYS A 75 13.79 -27.04 11.41
N ARG A 76 13.51 -27.67 12.54
CA ARG A 76 12.20 -27.64 13.18
C ARG A 76 11.92 -26.22 13.70
N THR A 77 10.86 -25.61 13.18
CA THR A 77 10.47 -24.24 13.48
C THR A 77 9.02 -24.21 13.90
N THR A 78 8.73 -23.54 15.01
CA THR A 78 7.36 -23.18 15.37
C THR A 78 7.06 -21.77 14.91
N ILE A 79 5.94 -21.58 14.22
CA ILE A 79 5.42 -20.27 13.84
C ILE A 79 4.12 -20.05 14.60
N SER A 80 3.99 -18.91 15.26
CA SER A 80 2.76 -18.48 15.93
C SER A 80 2.31 -17.13 15.40
N TRP A 81 1.02 -17.02 15.05
CA TRP A 81 0.44 -15.83 14.46
C TRP A 81 -0.38 -15.01 15.46
N SER A 82 -0.29 -13.68 15.32
CA SER A 82 -1.16 -12.74 16.02
C SER A 82 -1.49 -11.55 15.14
N PHE A 83 -2.61 -10.89 15.43
CA PHE A 83 -2.96 -9.61 14.82
C PHE A 83 -2.56 -8.47 15.74
N ASN A 84 -1.73 -7.57 15.23
CA ASN A 84 -1.29 -6.38 15.93
C ASN A 84 -1.51 -5.15 15.04
N PRO A 85 -1.94 -4.01 15.62
CA PRO A 85 -2.06 -2.78 14.86
C PRO A 85 -0.66 -2.25 14.48
N TYR A 86 -0.56 -1.56 13.35
CA TYR A 86 0.68 -0.88 12.96
C TYR A 86 1.07 0.17 14.02
N PRO A 87 2.29 0.14 14.61
CA PRO A 87 2.62 0.95 15.79
C PRO A 87 2.35 2.44 15.64
N PHE A 88 2.72 3.04 14.50
CA PHE A 88 2.48 4.47 14.29
C PHE A 88 0.99 4.82 14.28
N THR A 89 0.18 4.09 13.50
CA THR A 89 -1.27 4.33 13.42
C THR A 89 -1.93 4.07 14.78
N ASP A 90 -1.51 3.03 15.49
CA ASP A 90 -2.05 2.71 16.81
C ASP A 90 -1.79 3.81 17.83
N ASN A 91 -0.54 4.27 17.91
CA ASN A 91 -0.14 5.34 18.81
C ASN A 91 -0.86 6.65 18.47
N LEU A 92 -1.06 6.95 17.18
CA LEU A 92 -1.83 8.11 16.75
C LEU A 92 -3.30 8.01 17.20
N TYR A 93 -3.92 6.84 17.05
CA TYR A 93 -5.31 6.63 17.47
C TYR A 93 -5.46 6.68 18.99
N ILE A 94 -4.50 6.15 19.75
CA ILE A 94 -4.44 6.30 21.22
C ILE A 94 -4.34 7.78 21.59
N ALA A 95 -3.50 8.55 20.91
CA ALA A 95 -3.36 9.99 21.16
C ALA A 95 -4.67 10.76 20.88
N LEU A 96 -5.35 10.45 19.78
CA LEU A 96 -6.65 11.04 19.43
C LEU A 96 -7.75 10.68 20.44
N GLU A 97 -7.79 9.43 20.90
CA GLU A 97 -8.72 8.97 21.94
C GLU A 97 -8.55 9.76 23.24
N LYS A 98 -7.29 9.97 23.69
CA LYS A 98 -6.99 10.78 24.90
C LYS A 98 -7.50 12.21 24.80
N LEU A 99 -7.47 12.81 23.61
CA LEU A 99 -7.94 14.19 23.39
C LEU A 99 -9.47 14.31 23.50
N LYS A 100 -10.24 13.22 23.36
CA LYS A 100 -11.71 13.20 23.41
C LYS A 100 -12.38 14.23 22.48
N GLN A 101 -11.76 14.46 21.32
CA GLN A 101 -12.23 15.39 20.29
C GLN A 101 -12.59 14.60 19.01
N SER A 102 -12.51 15.24 17.84
CA SER A 102 -12.67 14.59 16.54
C SER A 102 -11.76 13.35 16.45
N HIS A 103 -12.28 12.28 15.86
CA HIS A 103 -11.55 11.02 15.64
C HIS A 103 -11.16 10.24 16.90
N SER A 104 -11.67 10.62 18.08
CA SER A 104 -11.43 9.89 19.34
C SER A 104 -11.98 8.45 19.34
N ASP A 105 -12.92 8.15 18.47
CA ASP A 105 -13.55 6.84 18.28
C ASP A 105 -12.72 5.86 17.42
N LEU A 106 -11.67 6.34 16.75
CA LEU A 106 -10.87 5.52 15.82
C LEU A 106 -10.16 4.36 16.52
N LYS A 107 -9.65 4.58 17.74
CA LYS A 107 -8.96 3.51 18.49
C LYS A 107 -9.90 2.34 18.74
N GLU A 108 -11.10 2.61 19.23
CA GLU A 108 -12.13 1.59 19.47
C GLU A 108 -12.51 0.87 18.18
N LYS A 109 -12.83 1.61 17.12
CA LYS A 109 -13.22 1.04 15.83
C LYS A 109 -12.13 0.15 15.23
N SER A 110 -10.87 0.57 15.33
CA SER A 110 -9.74 -0.12 14.69
C SER A 110 -9.45 -1.51 15.25
N LYS A 111 -9.88 -1.82 16.49
CA LYS A 111 -9.66 -3.12 17.15
C LYS A 111 -10.20 -4.30 16.33
N PHE A 112 -11.24 -4.06 15.53
CA PHE A 112 -11.92 -5.10 14.78
C PHE A 112 -11.23 -5.42 13.46
N TYR A 113 -10.47 -4.48 12.86
CA TYR A 113 -9.83 -4.64 11.55
C TYR A 113 -8.32 -4.34 11.60
N THR A 114 -7.66 -4.74 12.69
CA THR A 114 -6.21 -4.55 12.86
C THR A 114 -5.36 -5.36 11.89
N PHE A 115 -5.87 -6.47 11.35
CA PHE A 115 -5.12 -7.38 10.49
C PHE A 115 -4.74 -6.73 9.15
N ILE A 116 -5.72 -6.15 8.45
CA ILE A 116 -5.51 -5.46 7.17
C ILE A 116 -5.12 -4.00 7.44
N ASP A 117 -3.90 -3.64 7.03
CA ASP A 117 -3.33 -2.33 7.32
C ASP A 117 -3.80 -1.26 6.36
N GLN A 118 -3.87 -1.58 5.06
CA GLN A 118 -4.41 -0.72 4.02
C GLN A 118 -5.19 -1.51 2.96
N GLY A 119 -5.93 -0.82 2.10
CA GLY A 119 -6.49 -1.39 0.88
C GLY A 119 -6.49 -0.40 -0.28
N VAL A 120 -6.27 -0.92 -1.48
CA VAL A 120 -6.47 -0.20 -2.73
C VAL A 120 -7.95 -0.21 -3.04
N CYS A 121 -8.52 0.95 -3.35
CA CYS A 121 -9.87 1.06 -3.86
C CYS A 121 -9.93 1.88 -5.15
N PHE A 122 -10.83 1.49 -6.05
CA PHE A 122 -11.04 2.18 -7.32
C PHE A 122 -12.52 2.26 -7.70
N PRO A 123 -12.89 3.10 -8.68
CA PRO A 123 -14.24 3.18 -9.18
C PRO A 123 -14.75 1.87 -9.79
N PHE A 124 -16.02 1.59 -9.56
CA PHE A 124 -16.81 0.64 -10.35
C PHE A 124 -17.02 1.13 -11.78
N GLN A 125 -17.72 0.35 -12.61
CA GLN A 125 -18.33 0.89 -13.84
C GLN A 125 -19.58 1.67 -13.45
N ASP A 126 -19.38 2.72 -12.66
CA ASP A 126 -20.45 3.24 -11.82
C ASP A 126 -21.45 4.16 -12.54
N VAL A 127 -22.51 4.43 -11.78
CA VAL A 127 -23.57 5.40 -12.07
C VAL A 127 -23.10 6.86 -11.93
N PHE A 128 -21.86 7.12 -11.47
CA PHE A 128 -21.33 8.47 -11.29
C PHE A 128 -20.60 8.97 -12.51
N ARG A 129 -20.03 8.07 -13.32
CA ARG A 129 -19.11 8.37 -14.41
C ARG A 129 -19.56 9.56 -15.28
N ASP A 130 -20.81 9.56 -15.74
CA ASP A 130 -21.32 10.58 -16.66
C ASP A 130 -21.71 11.94 -16.01
N LYS A 131 -21.56 12.10 -14.69
CA LYS A 131 -22.02 13.30 -13.97
C LYS A 131 -21.11 14.52 -14.13
N GLN A 132 -19.87 14.32 -14.54
CA GLN A 132 -18.88 15.38 -14.83
C GLN A 132 -18.12 15.02 -16.12
N PRO A 133 -18.60 15.46 -17.30
CA PRO A 133 -18.19 14.87 -18.59
C PRO A 133 -16.86 15.40 -19.15
N GLU A 134 -15.98 15.98 -18.33
CA GLU A 134 -14.62 16.34 -18.76
C GLU A 134 -13.84 15.11 -19.23
N ALA A 135 -14.02 14.00 -18.54
CA ALA A 135 -13.62 12.63 -18.91
C ALA A 135 -14.65 11.66 -18.33
N LEU A 136 -14.85 10.50 -18.96
CA LEU A 136 -15.93 9.57 -18.62
C LEU A 136 -16.01 9.22 -17.14
N TYR A 137 -14.88 9.12 -16.42
CA TYR A 137 -14.85 8.71 -15.00
C TYR A 137 -14.49 9.82 -14.01
N ARG A 138 -14.51 11.09 -14.44
CA ARG A 138 -14.08 12.24 -13.62
C ARG A 138 -14.80 12.30 -12.26
N ALA A 139 -16.13 12.19 -12.27
CA ALA A 139 -16.93 12.24 -11.06
C ALA A 139 -16.60 11.08 -10.09
N SER A 140 -16.39 9.88 -10.63
CA SER A 140 -16.03 8.69 -9.88
C SER A 140 -14.64 8.82 -9.24
N ASN A 141 -13.67 9.36 -9.98
CA ASN A 141 -12.32 9.61 -9.48
C ASN A 141 -12.31 10.63 -8.34
N ILE A 142 -13.11 11.70 -8.45
CA ILE A 142 -13.29 12.67 -7.36
C ILE A 142 -13.89 12.00 -6.13
N ASN A 143 -14.85 11.09 -6.31
CA ASN A 143 -15.44 10.37 -5.18
C ASN A 143 -14.40 9.49 -4.47
N VAL A 144 -13.57 8.76 -5.22
CA VAL A 144 -12.48 7.96 -4.63
C VAL A 144 -11.49 8.84 -3.87
N SER A 145 -11.03 9.92 -4.49
CA SER A 145 -10.07 10.87 -3.88
C SER A 145 -10.55 11.40 -2.52
N ARG A 146 -11.84 11.74 -2.40
CA ARG A 146 -12.43 12.25 -1.14
C ARG A 146 -12.19 11.34 0.06
N PHE A 147 -12.17 10.02 -0.16
CA PHE A 147 -11.85 9.05 0.89
C PHE A 147 -10.35 8.79 0.95
N THR A 148 -9.65 8.62 -0.17
CA THR A 148 -8.28 8.11 -0.11
C THR A 148 -7.20 9.16 0.17
N THR A 149 -7.55 10.45 0.17
CA THR A 149 -6.59 11.54 0.36
C THR A 149 -6.90 12.45 1.56
N ARG A 150 -7.76 11.99 2.48
CA ARG A 150 -8.12 12.72 3.70
C ARG A 150 -8.13 11.81 4.91
N PHE A 151 -7.64 12.32 6.03
CA PHE A 151 -7.69 11.63 7.31
C PHE A 151 -9.16 11.42 7.74
N PRO A 152 -9.51 10.28 8.32
CA PRO A 152 -8.64 9.15 8.69
C PRO A 152 -8.43 8.12 7.59
N PHE A 153 -9.20 8.20 6.52
CA PHE A 153 -9.26 7.19 5.48
C PHE A 153 -7.97 7.06 4.67
N SER A 154 -7.24 8.15 4.44
CA SER A 154 -5.91 8.13 3.82
C SER A 154 -4.87 7.28 4.55
N MET A 155 -5.09 6.99 5.83
CA MET A 155 -4.26 6.07 6.62
C MET A 155 -4.61 4.59 6.36
N LYS A 156 -5.73 4.32 5.68
CA LYS A 156 -6.25 2.97 5.44
C LYS A 156 -6.53 2.67 3.97
N LEU A 157 -6.71 3.67 3.12
CA LEU A 157 -7.12 3.49 1.74
C LEU A 157 -6.14 4.14 0.77
N ILE A 158 -5.93 3.48 -0.35
CA ILE A 158 -5.08 3.91 -1.45
C ILE A 158 -5.98 4.04 -2.69
N GLY A 159 -6.14 5.26 -3.20
CA GLY A 159 -7.07 5.52 -4.30
C GLY A 159 -6.42 5.30 -5.65
N TYR A 160 -7.03 4.45 -6.46
CA TYR A 160 -6.72 4.32 -7.88
C TYR A 160 -7.86 4.95 -8.67
N GLY A 161 -7.53 5.74 -9.69
CA GLY A 161 -8.55 6.32 -10.56
C GLY A 161 -8.82 5.44 -11.78
N ARG A 162 -9.78 5.84 -12.61
CA ARG A 162 -10.20 5.13 -13.81
C ARG A 162 -10.32 6.10 -14.97
N CYS A 163 -10.10 5.62 -16.19
CA CYS A 163 -10.38 6.37 -17.42
C CYS A 163 -10.73 5.37 -18.54
N ASP A 164 -11.39 5.83 -19.61
CA ASP A 164 -11.56 5.05 -20.82
C ASP A 164 -10.51 5.49 -21.85
N PRO A 165 -9.54 4.63 -22.22
CA PRO A 165 -8.53 4.98 -23.20
C PRO A 165 -9.11 5.37 -24.57
N MET A 166 -10.34 4.98 -24.90
CA MET A 166 -10.96 5.31 -26.19
C MET A 166 -11.34 6.79 -26.30
N GLU A 167 -11.33 7.55 -25.19
CA GLU A 167 -11.48 9.01 -25.21
C GLU A 167 -10.22 9.76 -25.67
N GLY A 168 -9.15 9.04 -26.02
CA GLY A 168 -7.92 9.60 -26.59
C GLY A 168 -7.22 10.58 -25.65
N GLU A 169 -7.03 11.82 -26.09
CA GLU A 169 -6.34 12.85 -25.30
C GLU A 169 -7.06 13.18 -23.98
N LYS A 170 -8.39 13.06 -23.92
CA LYS A 170 -9.14 13.25 -22.66
C LYS A 170 -8.71 12.24 -21.60
N ALA A 171 -8.51 10.98 -21.98
CA ALA A 171 -8.06 9.93 -21.06
C ALA A 171 -6.66 10.21 -20.53
N VAL A 172 -5.74 10.66 -21.40
CA VAL A 172 -4.39 11.08 -21.02
C VAL A 172 -4.43 12.26 -20.04
N ASN A 173 -5.25 13.27 -20.31
CA ASN A 173 -5.43 14.42 -19.41
C ASN A 173 -6.07 14.00 -18.08
N GLU A 174 -6.97 13.02 -18.08
CA GLU A 174 -7.53 12.46 -16.85
C GLU A 174 -6.45 11.80 -15.99
N VAL A 175 -5.50 11.06 -16.59
CA VAL A 175 -4.37 10.49 -15.83
C VAL A 175 -3.56 11.57 -15.10
N ARG A 176 -3.27 12.70 -15.77
CA ARG A 176 -2.60 13.84 -15.13
C ARG A 176 -3.43 14.41 -13.99
N TYR A 177 -4.72 14.67 -14.24
CA TYR A 177 -5.64 15.20 -13.24
C TYR A 177 -5.74 14.31 -12.01
N MET A 178 -5.86 12.99 -12.20
CA MET A 178 -5.91 11.99 -11.13
C MET A 178 -4.67 12.06 -10.23
N ARG A 179 -3.48 12.18 -10.80
CA ARG A 179 -2.25 12.26 -10.00
C ARG A 179 -2.04 13.64 -9.38
N GLU A 180 -2.05 14.68 -10.21
CA GLU A 180 -1.57 16.01 -9.85
C GLU A 180 -2.59 16.79 -9.02
N VAL A 181 -3.89 16.59 -9.29
CA VAL A 181 -4.97 17.32 -8.60
C VAL A 181 -5.63 16.45 -7.55
N LEU A 182 -6.01 15.22 -7.90
CA LEU A 182 -6.74 14.35 -6.98
C LEU A 182 -5.84 13.57 -6.01
N GLY A 183 -4.53 13.49 -6.27
CA GLY A 183 -3.60 12.75 -5.43
C GLY A 183 -3.78 11.22 -5.45
N LEU A 184 -4.44 10.68 -6.48
CA LEU A 184 -4.59 9.24 -6.67
C LEU A 184 -3.22 8.60 -7.00
N ARG A 185 -3.07 7.34 -6.63
CA ARG A 185 -1.78 6.64 -6.58
C ARG A 185 -1.67 5.48 -7.58
N GLY A 186 -2.70 5.23 -8.38
CA GLY A 186 -2.71 4.21 -9.43
C GLY A 186 -3.89 4.38 -10.38
N LEU A 187 -3.96 3.50 -11.38
CA LEU A 187 -4.95 3.54 -12.46
C LEU A 187 -5.61 2.17 -12.62
N LYS A 188 -6.93 2.13 -12.78
CA LYS A 188 -7.73 0.99 -13.18
C LYS A 188 -8.17 1.14 -14.63
N LEU A 189 -8.03 0.08 -15.41
CA LEU A 189 -8.56 -0.05 -16.77
C LEU A 189 -9.40 -1.33 -16.85
N HIS A 190 -10.54 -1.30 -17.56
CA HIS A 190 -11.42 -2.46 -17.66
C HIS A 190 -11.87 -2.73 -19.11
N PRO A 191 -10.99 -3.20 -20.01
CA PRO A 191 -11.27 -3.32 -21.44
C PRO A 191 -12.46 -4.18 -21.83
N ARG A 192 -12.82 -5.18 -21.01
CA ARG A 192 -13.97 -6.04 -21.30
C ARG A 192 -15.30 -5.33 -21.06
N SER A 193 -15.53 -4.83 -19.85
CA SER A 193 -16.80 -4.18 -19.50
C SER A 193 -16.95 -2.78 -20.11
N GLU A 194 -15.84 -2.17 -20.54
CA GLU A 194 -15.81 -0.92 -21.31
C GLU A 194 -15.85 -1.14 -22.84
N GLY A 195 -15.83 -2.39 -23.32
CA GLY A 195 -16.05 -2.70 -24.73
C GLY A 195 -14.89 -2.40 -25.68
N TRP A 196 -13.67 -2.21 -25.20
CA TRP A 196 -12.49 -1.92 -26.03
C TRP A 196 -11.44 -3.03 -26.06
N ILE A 197 -11.75 -4.24 -25.58
CA ILE A 197 -10.84 -5.40 -25.62
C ILE A 197 -10.35 -5.79 -27.02
N ASP A 198 -11.09 -5.44 -28.08
CA ASP A 198 -10.65 -5.65 -29.47
C ASP A 198 -9.76 -4.51 -29.99
N ASN A 199 -9.79 -3.36 -29.31
CA ASN A 199 -8.93 -2.19 -29.55
C ASN A 199 -7.81 -2.07 -28.51
N ILE A 200 -7.53 -3.14 -27.75
CA ILE A 200 -6.56 -3.13 -26.64
C ILE A 200 -5.15 -2.71 -27.06
N TYR A 201 -4.75 -2.97 -28.32
CA TYR A 201 -3.44 -2.61 -28.87
C TYR A 201 -3.42 -1.22 -29.55
N SER A 202 -4.49 -0.44 -29.39
CA SER A 202 -4.57 0.90 -29.98
C SER A 202 -3.50 1.84 -29.41
N GLU A 203 -3.16 2.85 -30.20
CA GLU A 203 -2.27 3.93 -29.76
C GLU A 203 -2.82 4.64 -28.52
N SER A 204 -4.14 4.82 -28.43
CA SER A 204 -4.79 5.46 -27.27
C SER A 204 -4.56 4.69 -25.97
N ALA A 205 -4.69 3.35 -25.98
CA ALA A 205 -4.39 2.51 -24.81
C ALA A 205 -2.92 2.62 -24.40
N ILE A 206 -2.00 2.57 -25.37
CA ILE A 206 -0.56 2.72 -25.12
C ILE A 206 -0.23 4.10 -24.54
N ASN A 207 -0.82 5.17 -25.07
CA ASN A 207 -0.60 6.54 -24.59
C ASN A 207 -1.05 6.73 -23.14
N VAL A 208 -2.17 6.13 -22.74
CA VAL A 208 -2.60 6.11 -21.33
C VAL A 208 -1.58 5.40 -20.44
N LEU A 209 -1.06 4.24 -20.87
CA LEU A 209 -0.02 3.51 -20.11
C LEU A 209 1.28 4.31 -20.00
N ILE A 210 1.70 4.99 -21.07
CA ILE A 210 2.90 5.86 -21.05
C ILE A 210 2.68 7.03 -20.10
N GLU A 211 1.50 7.66 -20.11
CA GLU A 211 1.20 8.77 -19.21
C GLU A 211 1.20 8.32 -17.75
N ALA A 212 0.57 7.19 -17.42
CA ALA A 212 0.59 6.63 -16.07
C ALA A 212 2.03 6.33 -15.60
N THR A 213 2.88 5.86 -16.52
CA THR A 213 4.29 5.55 -16.27
C THR A 213 5.09 6.79 -15.86
N LYS A 214 4.81 7.98 -16.43
CA LYS A 214 5.49 9.23 -16.04
C LYS A 214 5.33 9.55 -14.55
N TYR A 215 4.21 9.12 -13.97
CA TYR A 215 3.89 9.29 -12.56
C TYR A 215 4.19 8.05 -11.70
N SER A 216 4.81 7.02 -12.28
CA SER A 216 4.96 5.69 -11.63
C SER A 216 3.66 5.13 -11.08
N MET A 217 2.53 5.45 -11.72
CA MET A 217 1.23 4.90 -11.33
C MET A 217 1.14 3.45 -11.81
N PRO A 218 0.98 2.47 -10.91
CA PRO A 218 0.66 1.12 -11.32
C PRO A 218 -0.71 1.09 -12.00
N VAL A 219 -0.80 0.32 -13.07
CA VAL A 219 -2.04 0.15 -13.84
C VAL A 219 -2.59 -1.25 -13.60
N ILE A 220 -3.78 -1.36 -12.99
CA ILE A 220 -4.50 -2.62 -12.86
C ILE A 220 -5.49 -2.79 -14.00
N PHE A 221 -5.38 -3.91 -14.71
CA PHE A 221 -6.39 -4.36 -15.66
C PHE A 221 -7.36 -5.28 -14.95
N ASP A 222 -8.55 -4.75 -14.68
CA ASP A 222 -9.66 -5.48 -14.09
C ASP A 222 -10.34 -6.31 -15.18
N THR A 223 -9.84 -7.53 -15.40
CA THR A 223 -10.42 -8.45 -16.38
C THR A 223 -10.19 -9.89 -15.96
N ARG A 224 -11.01 -10.80 -16.50
CA ARG A 224 -10.86 -12.23 -16.32
C ARG A 224 -10.80 -12.99 -17.63
N GLY A 225 -10.30 -14.21 -17.54
CA GLY A 225 -10.27 -15.20 -18.62
C GLY A 225 -8.98 -15.12 -19.44
N LYS A 226 -8.47 -16.31 -19.79
CA LYS A 226 -7.22 -16.52 -20.53
C LYS A 226 -7.03 -15.56 -21.70
N GLY A 227 -8.00 -15.48 -22.61
CA GLY A 227 -7.89 -14.64 -23.82
C GLY A 227 -7.63 -13.16 -23.52
N SER A 228 -8.30 -12.60 -22.50
CA SER A 228 -8.07 -11.22 -22.06
C SER A 228 -6.68 -11.05 -21.46
N ILE A 229 -6.27 -12.00 -20.60
CA ILE A 229 -4.96 -11.99 -19.94
C ILE A 229 -3.82 -11.99 -20.98
N LEU A 230 -3.90 -12.85 -21.99
CA LEU A 230 -2.89 -12.93 -23.05
C LEU A 230 -2.86 -11.66 -23.90
N LYS A 231 -4.03 -11.09 -24.22
CA LYS A 231 -4.11 -9.80 -24.92
C LYS A 231 -3.45 -8.67 -24.12
N ILE A 232 -3.71 -8.60 -22.81
CA ILE A 232 -3.06 -7.63 -21.92
C ILE A 232 -1.56 -7.88 -21.86
N GLY A 233 -1.12 -9.15 -21.77
CA GLY A 233 0.28 -9.54 -21.79
C GLY A 233 1.03 -8.97 -22.99
N ARG A 234 0.43 -9.05 -24.18
CA ARG A 234 0.99 -8.49 -25.41
C ARG A 234 0.97 -6.96 -25.43
N LEU A 235 -0.06 -6.31 -24.89
CA LEU A 235 -0.08 -4.85 -24.72
C LEU A 235 1.06 -4.36 -23.82
N ILE A 236 1.33 -5.08 -22.71
CA ILE A 236 2.44 -4.78 -21.80
C ILE A 236 3.76 -4.88 -22.56
N GLU A 237 3.98 -5.95 -23.32
CA GLU A 237 5.20 -6.13 -24.12
C GLU A 237 5.40 -5.00 -25.14
N GLN A 238 4.36 -4.66 -25.91
CA GLN A 238 4.40 -3.57 -26.88
C GLN A 238 4.74 -2.23 -26.22
N THR A 239 4.07 -1.91 -25.12
CA THR A 239 4.32 -0.68 -24.35
C THR A 239 5.74 -0.65 -23.81
N ARG A 240 6.22 -1.75 -23.25
CA ARG A 240 7.60 -1.91 -22.76
C ARG A 240 8.63 -1.67 -23.88
N ASN A 241 8.40 -2.19 -25.09
CA ASN A 241 9.29 -1.99 -26.24
C ASN A 241 9.30 -0.52 -26.70
N ILE A 242 8.15 0.15 -26.67
CA ILE A 242 8.05 1.59 -26.97
C ILE A 242 8.79 2.39 -25.91
N LEU A 243 8.60 2.11 -24.61
CA LEU A 243 9.33 2.78 -23.54
C LEU A 243 10.84 2.56 -23.67
N LYS A 244 11.28 1.32 -23.90
CA LYS A 244 12.71 1.01 -24.08
C LYS A 244 13.35 1.78 -25.24
N SER A 245 12.63 1.96 -26.34
CA SER A 245 13.15 2.62 -27.55
C SER A 245 13.02 4.14 -27.52
N LYS A 246 11.90 4.69 -27.01
CA LYS A 246 11.58 6.12 -27.08
C LYS A 246 11.71 6.86 -25.74
N HIS A 247 11.51 6.17 -24.63
CA HIS A 247 11.47 6.75 -23.28
C HIS A 247 12.17 5.85 -22.24
N PRO A 248 13.47 5.51 -22.43
CA PRO A 248 14.13 4.49 -21.60
C PRO A 248 14.16 4.84 -20.11
N THR A 249 14.16 6.12 -19.77
CA THR A 249 14.08 6.61 -18.38
C THR A 249 12.74 6.30 -17.71
N LEU A 250 11.67 6.08 -18.47
CA LEU A 250 10.35 5.73 -17.97
C LEU A 250 10.18 4.22 -17.70
N LEU A 251 10.98 3.37 -18.35
CA LEU A 251 10.85 1.91 -18.26
C LEU A 251 10.86 1.35 -16.81
N PRO A 252 11.73 1.83 -15.90
CA PRO A 252 11.71 1.38 -14.50
C PRO A 252 10.39 1.67 -13.77
N HIS A 253 9.66 2.68 -14.22
CA HIS A 253 8.41 3.17 -13.61
C HIS A 253 7.16 2.46 -14.16
N PHE A 254 7.30 1.68 -15.23
CA PHE A 254 6.18 0.94 -15.80
C PHE A 254 5.85 -0.26 -14.91
N LYS A 255 4.60 -0.37 -14.48
CA LYS A 255 4.09 -1.43 -13.59
C LYS A 255 2.65 -1.74 -13.97
N VAL A 256 2.36 -3.00 -14.27
CA VAL A 256 1.02 -3.46 -14.66
C VAL A 256 0.60 -4.64 -13.81
N ILE A 257 -0.62 -4.59 -13.29
CA ILE A 257 -1.25 -5.64 -12.50
C ILE A 257 -2.37 -6.25 -13.36
N ILE A 258 -2.42 -7.57 -13.47
CA ILE A 258 -3.53 -8.28 -14.13
C ILE A 258 -4.40 -8.90 -13.03
N ALA A 259 -5.65 -8.44 -12.92
CA ALA A 259 -6.57 -8.93 -11.90
C ALA A 259 -7.04 -10.36 -12.18
N HIS A 260 -7.44 -11.08 -11.12
CA HIS A 260 -8.09 -12.39 -11.17
C HIS A 260 -7.36 -13.46 -12.01
N PHE A 261 -6.06 -13.32 -12.24
CA PHE A 261 -5.39 -14.10 -13.29
C PHE A 261 -5.39 -15.60 -12.96
N ALA A 262 -5.36 -15.96 -11.67
CA ALA A 262 -5.33 -17.35 -11.23
C ALA A 262 -6.70 -18.03 -11.35
N GLN A 263 -7.80 -17.27 -11.36
CA GLN A 263 -9.15 -17.81 -11.35
C GLN A 263 -9.46 -18.57 -12.64
N GLY A 264 -9.59 -19.89 -12.52
CA GLY A 264 -9.84 -20.79 -13.65
C GLY A 264 -8.62 -21.05 -14.54
N ASN A 265 -7.41 -20.64 -14.13
CA ASN A 265 -6.17 -20.79 -14.91
C ASN A 265 -5.04 -21.47 -14.11
N ILE A 266 -5.37 -22.24 -13.07
CA ILE A 266 -4.38 -23.04 -12.33
C ILE A 266 -3.81 -24.12 -13.27
N GLY A 267 -2.49 -24.28 -13.33
CA GLY A 267 -1.83 -25.17 -14.30
C GLY A 267 -1.72 -24.62 -15.72
N ASP A 268 -2.24 -23.41 -16.00
CA ASP A 268 -2.09 -22.79 -17.32
C ASP A 268 -0.75 -22.05 -17.41
N HIS A 269 0.25 -22.75 -17.94
CA HIS A 269 1.61 -22.21 -18.09
C HIS A 269 1.69 -21.02 -19.06
N GLU A 270 0.72 -20.81 -19.95
CA GLU A 270 0.70 -19.64 -20.84
C GLU A 270 0.28 -18.39 -20.06
N VAL A 271 -0.73 -18.54 -19.19
CA VAL A 271 -1.10 -17.50 -18.22
C VAL A 271 0.05 -17.23 -17.25
N TYR A 272 0.72 -18.27 -16.75
CA TYR A 272 1.87 -18.09 -15.86
C TYR A 272 3.02 -17.34 -16.53
N ASN A 273 3.36 -17.68 -17.77
CA ASN A 273 4.37 -16.93 -18.55
C ASN A 273 3.96 -15.46 -18.76
N THR A 274 2.67 -15.20 -18.93
CA THR A 274 2.14 -13.83 -19.11
C THR A 274 2.31 -12.99 -17.84
N ILE A 275 2.17 -13.60 -16.66
CA ILE A 275 2.41 -12.92 -15.38
C ILE A 275 3.91 -12.77 -15.12
N VAL A 276 4.70 -13.80 -15.41
CA VAL A 276 6.16 -13.79 -15.25
C VAL A 276 6.86 -13.13 -16.43
N GLN A 277 6.48 -11.89 -16.70
CA GLN A 277 7.23 -11.02 -17.59
C GLN A 277 7.67 -9.76 -16.83
N PRO A 278 8.71 -9.05 -17.31
CA PRO A 278 9.14 -7.80 -16.68
C PRO A 278 8.00 -6.79 -16.56
N ASN A 279 7.97 -6.05 -15.45
CA ASN A 279 6.96 -5.01 -15.17
C ASN A 279 5.53 -5.52 -14.89
N THR A 280 5.31 -6.84 -14.81
CA THR A 280 3.99 -7.43 -14.57
C THR A 280 3.84 -8.03 -13.18
N TYR A 281 2.63 -7.92 -12.65
CA TYR A 281 2.13 -8.53 -11.43
C TYR A 281 0.75 -9.12 -11.70
N GLY A 282 0.32 -10.05 -10.87
CA GLY A 282 -1.02 -10.61 -10.88
C GLY A 282 -1.65 -10.51 -9.51
N ASP A 283 -2.91 -10.10 -9.44
CA ASP A 283 -3.66 -10.20 -8.19
C ASP A 283 -4.33 -11.57 -8.04
N LEU A 284 -4.51 -12.00 -6.80
CA LEU A 284 -5.05 -13.31 -6.46
C LEU A 284 -6.54 -13.25 -6.07
N SER A 285 -7.24 -12.17 -6.38
CA SER A 285 -8.66 -12.09 -6.06
C SER A 285 -9.45 -13.21 -6.75
N MET A 286 -10.59 -13.58 -6.16
CA MET A 286 -11.38 -14.79 -6.45
C MET A 286 -10.72 -16.13 -6.11
N LEU A 287 -9.40 -16.22 -5.96
CA LEU A 287 -8.73 -17.45 -5.55
C LEU A 287 -9.04 -17.74 -4.07
N HIS A 288 -9.44 -18.96 -3.73
CA HIS A 288 -9.78 -19.32 -2.35
C HIS A 288 -9.71 -20.85 -2.13
N GLY A 289 -9.62 -21.25 -0.85
CA GLY A 289 -9.72 -22.65 -0.42
C GLY A 289 -8.63 -23.53 -1.02
N GLU A 290 -8.98 -24.77 -1.39
CA GLU A 290 -8.04 -25.72 -2.03
C GLU A 290 -7.48 -25.19 -3.35
N GLY A 291 -8.24 -24.37 -4.09
CA GLY A 291 -7.77 -23.71 -5.30
C GLY A 291 -6.56 -22.82 -5.04
N ALA A 292 -6.55 -22.08 -3.92
CA ALA A 292 -5.40 -21.29 -3.52
C ALA A 292 -4.16 -22.18 -3.32
N GLY A 293 -4.33 -23.32 -2.66
CA GLY A 293 -3.22 -24.24 -2.43
C GLY A 293 -2.66 -24.90 -3.67
N ASN A 294 -3.55 -25.36 -4.54
CA ASN A 294 -3.15 -25.92 -5.84
C ASN A 294 -2.39 -24.89 -6.66
N PHE A 295 -2.87 -23.63 -6.70
CA PHE A 295 -2.17 -22.54 -7.37
C PHE A 295 -0.77 -22.29 -6.81
N PHE A 296 -0.63 -22.06 -5.50
CA PHE A 296 0.67 -21.68 -4.93
C PHE A 296 1.72 -22.76 -5.12
N MET A 297 1.34 -24.03 -4.91
CA MET A 297 2.24 -25.16 -5.11
C MET A 297 2.64 -25.30 -6.58
N ASP A 298 1.66 -25.28 -7.49
CA ASP A 298 1.89 -25.45 -8.92
C ASP A 298 2.69 -24.29 -9.52
N PHE A 299 2.28 -23.04 -9.27
CA PHE A 299 2.96 -21.84 -9.78
C PHE A 299 4.41 -21.76 -9.30
N ARG A 300 4.67 -22.03 -8.01
CA ARG A 300 6.03 -22.06 -7.45
C ARG A 300 6.87 -23.17 -8.07
N ASN A 301 6.33 -24.38 -8.20
CA ASN A 301 7.07 -25.52 -8.77
C ASN A 301 7.38 -25.27 -10.25
N TRP A 302 6.39 -24.85 -11.03
CA TRP A 302 6.58 -24.44 -12.42
C TRP A 302 7.64 -23.35 -12.54
N PHE A 303 7.57 -22.31 -11.71
CA PHE A 303 8.52 -21.19 -11.73
C PHE A 303 9.96 -21.67 -11.53
N LYS A 304 10.19 -22.49 -10.49
CA LYS A 304 11.51 -23.04 -10.16
C LYS A 304 12.02 -24.00 -11.22
N ASN A 305 11.19 -24.95 -11.66
CA ASN A 305 11.56 -25.96 -12.66
C ASN A 305 11.91 -25.35 -14.03
N ASN A 306 11.35 -24.18 -14.35
CA ASN A 306 11.59 -23.48 -15.61
C ASN A 306 12.58 -22.31 -15.46
N ASN A 307 13.32 -22.21 -14.35
CA ASN A 307 14.33 -21.18 -14.07
C ASN A 307 13.83 -19.75 -14.32
N LYS A 308 12.59 -19.47 -13.92
CA LYS A 308 11.92 -18.20 -14.21
C LYS A 308 12.50 -16.99 -13.48
N ILE A 309 13.31 -17.22 -12.45
CA ILE A 309 14.15 -16.20 -11.80
C ILE A 309 15.03 -15.44 -12.83
N ASN A 310 15.41 -16.09 -13.94
CA ASN A 310 16.25 -15.50 -14.98
C ASN A 310 15.52 -14.49 -15.89
N VAL A 311 14.20 -14.33 -15.75
CA VAL A 311 13.43 -13.38 -16.56
C VAL A 311 13.75 -11.94 -16.19
N ASP A 312 13.73 -11.60 -14.90
CA ASP A 312 14.03 -10.26 -14.40
C ASP A 312 14.62 -10.22 -12.97
N GLY A 313 15.03 -11.38 -12.43
CA GLY A 313 15.63 -11.49 -11.10
C GLY A 313 14.66 -11.55 -9.93
N ARG A 314 13.35 -11.43 -10.17
CA ARG A 314 12.31 -11.61 -9.13
C ARG A 314 12.01 -13.07 -8.86
N ASP A 315 11.79 -13.44 -7.60
CA ASP A 315 11.27 -14.77 -7.24
C ASP A 315 9.74 -14.86 -7.46
N TRP A 316 9.18 -16.07 -7.51
CA TRP A 316 7.78 -16.35 -7.86
C TRP A 316 6.77 -15.51 -7.05
N SER A 317 7.01 -15.33 -5.75
CA SER A 317 6.10 -14.61 -4.86
C SER A 317 6.14 -13.10 -5.10
N GLU A 318 7.15 -12.57 -5.78
CA GLU A 318 7.29 -11.15 -6.11
C GLU A 318 6.46 -10.72 -7.34
N TYR A 319 5.71 -11.67 -7.92
CA TYR A 319 4.77 -11.45 -9.01
C TYR A 319 3.31 -11.39 -8.57
N VAL A 320 3.00 -11.75 -7.32
CA VAL A 320 1.63 -11.98 -6.87
C VAL A 320 1.20 -11.03 -5.76
N LEU A 321 -0.06 -10.62 -5.77
CA LEU A 321 -0.66 -9.68 -4.82
C LEU A 321 -1.89 -10.29 -4.16
N PHE A 322 -2.00 -10.21 -2.84
CA PHE A 322 -3.27 -10.45 -2.16
C PHE A 322 -4.30 -9.39 -2.55
N ALA A 323 -5.53 -9.83 -2.81
CA ALA A 323 -6.62 -9.00 -3.29
C ALA A 323 -7.96 -9.66 -2.94
N SER A 324 -8.94 -8.88 -2.50
CA SER A 324 -10.26 -9.39 -2.11
C SER A 324 -11.31 -9.29 -3.22
N ASP A 325 -11.21 -8.26 -4.06
CA ASP A 325 -12.27 -7.84 -4.98
C ASP A 325 -13.61 -7.55 -4.27
N TYR A 326 -13.51 -6.95 -3.08
CA TYR A 326 -14.68 -6.47 -2.34
C TYR A 326 -15.33 -5.27 -3.05
N PRO A 327 -16.67 -5.20 -3.22
CA PRO A 327 -17.70 -6.04 -2.61
C PRO A 327 -18.25 -7.17 -3.48
N TYR A 328 -17.64 -7.45 -4.64
CA TYR A 328 -18.10 -8.56 -5.49
C TYR A 328 -17.91 -9.91 -4.80
N PHE A 329 -16.85 -10.06 -4.01
CA PHE A 329 -16.58 -11.26 -3.24
C PHE A 329 -16.66 -11.00 -1.74
N GLY A 330 -17.36 -11.89 -1.04
CA GLY A 330 -17.56 -11.84 0.40
C GLY A 330 -16.32 -12.25 1.20
N ASP A 331 -16.40 -11.99 2.50
CA ASP A 331 -15.35 -12.22 3.50
C ASP A 331 -14.81 -13.66 3.54
N VAL A 332 -15.65 -14.66 3.26
CA VAL A 332 -15.24 -16.08 3.17
C VAL A 332 -14.20 -16.32 2.07
N HIS A 333 -14.24 -15.59 0.96
CA HIS A 333 -13.27 -15.79 -0.12
C HIS A 333 -11.88 -15.25 0.30
N ALA A 334 -11.86 -14.01 0.79
CA ALA A 334 -10.64 -13.37 1.27
C ALA A 334 -10.02 -14.13 2.46
N GLU A 335 -10.85 -14.58 3.41
CA GLU A 335 -10.40 -15.38 4.55
C GLU A 335 -9.74 -16.68 4.10
N LYS A 336 -10.39 -17.48 3.24
CA LYS A 336 -9.80 -18.75 2.78
C LYS A 336 -8.48 -18.57 2.02
N LEU A 337 -8.31 -17.49 1.26
CA LEU A 337 -7.04 -17.18 0.61
C LEU A 337 -5.96 -16.86 1.65
N MET A 338 -6.28 -15.98 2.60
CA MET A 338 -5.36 -15.53 3.65
C MET A 338 -4.95 -16.68 4.58
N ILE A 339 -5.90 -17.52 5.00
CA ILE A 339 -5.62 -18.70 5.83
C ILE A 339 -4.63 -19.62 5.13
N TYR A 340 -4.82 -19.87 3.84
CA TYR A 340 -3.88 -20.74 3.13
C TYR A 340 -2.46 -20.17 3.19
N ILE A 341 -2.27 -18.88 2.91
CA ILE A 341 -0.95 -18.22 2.91
C ILE A 341 -0.23 -18.31 4.27
N ILE A 342 -0.97 -18.47 5.38
CA ILE A 342 -0.43 -18.44 6.74
C ILE A 342 -0.59 -19.77 7.50
N ASN A 343 -1.06 -20.84 6.85
CA ASN A 343 -1.21 -22.15 7.51
C ASN A 343 0.04 -23.03 7.32
N ARG A 344 0.10 -24.13 8.08
CA ARG A 344 1.18 -25.10 7.98
C ARG A 344 1.39 -25.66 6.57
N GLN A 345 0.32 -25.96 5.84
CA GLN A 345 0.39 -26.56 4.52
C GLN A 345 1.17 -25.70 3.51
N PHE A 346 1.02 -24.37 3.57
CA PHE A 346 1.80 -23.47 2.72
C PHE A 346 3.31 -23.61 2.95
N PHE A 347 3.74 -23.69 4.21
CA PHE A 347 5.16 -23.87 4.56
C PHE A 347 5.65 -25.30 4.27
N ASP A 348 4.86 -26.32 4.62
CA ASP A 348 5.21 -27.73 4.38
C ASP A 348 5.37 -28.04 2.88
N THR A 349 4.72 -27.29 2.00
CA THR A 349 4.87 -27.42 0.54
C THR A 349 6.00 -26.57 -0.05
N GLY A 350 6.73 -25.80 0.78
CA GLY A 350 7.90 -25.01 0.38
C GLY A 350 7.67 -23.49 0.28
N GLY A 351 6.59 -22.98 0.86
CA GLY A 351 6.39 -21.54 1.07
C GLY A 351 7.28 -21.01 2.20
N THR A 352 7.60 -19.73 2.13
CA THR A 352 8.45 -19.06 3.11
C THR A 352 7.77 -17.83 3.70
N LEU A 353 8.32 -17.32 4.81
CA LEU A 353 7.84 -16.08 5.40
C LEU A 353 8.06 -14.87 4.48
N GLN A 354 9.11 -14.89 3.65
CA GLN A 354 9.33 -13.85 2.66
C GLN A 354 8.25 -13.90 1.57
N ASP A 355 7.81 -15.09 1.16
CA ASP A 355 6.68 -15.24 0.23
C ASP A 355 5.40 -14.66 0.82
N THR A 356 5.11 -14.96 2.09
CA THR A 356 3.98 -14.37 2.82
C THR A 356 4.06 -12.84 2.84
N LYS A 357 5.23 -12.26 3.13
CA LYS A 357 5.44 -10.79 3.11
C LYS A 357 5.22 -10.20 1.72
N ASN A 358 5.79 -10.82 0.68
CA ASN A 358 5.66 -10.41 -0.71
C ASN A 358 4.18 -10.37 -1.13
N ILE A 359 3.48 -11.48 -0.94
CA ILE A 359 2.08 -11.67 -1.35
C ILE A 359 1.15 -10.71 -0.59
N LEU A 360 1.27 -10.66 0.75
CA LEU A 360 0.27 -9.98 1.58
C LEU A 360 0.37 -8.45 1.55
N GLY A 361 1.49 -7.85 1.14
CA GLY A 361 1.53 -6.39 1.04
C GLY A 361 2.81 -5.78 0.47
N LEU A 362 3.96 -6.46 0.57
CA LEU A 362 5.22 -5.85 0.15
C LEU A 362 5.27 -5.59 -1.36
N ASN A 363 4.69 -6.47 -2.18
CA ASN A 363 4.56 -6.20 -3.63
C ASN A 363 3.68 -4.98 -3.91
N GLN A 364 2.58 -4.81 -3.16
CA GLN A 364 1.71 -3.65 -3.31
C GLN A 364 2.45 -2.35 -2.94
N ILE A 365 3.31 -2.37 -1.92
CA ILE A 365 4.15 -1.21 -1.56
C ILE A 365 5.15 -0.89 -2.67
N ARG A 366 5.83 -1.89 -3.21
CA ARG A 366 6.87 -1.74 -4.23
C ARG A 366 6.38 -1.08 -5.51
N VAL A 367 5.09 -1.23 -5.85
CA VAL A 367 4.53 -0.63 -7.07
C VAL A 367 4.01 0.79 -6.88
N LEU A 368 3.94 1.32 -5.65
CA LEU A 368 3.40 2.65 -5.41
C LEU A 368 4.35 3.76 -5.88
N PRO A 369 3.82 4.90 -6.39
CA PRO A 369 4.62 5.99 -6.90
C PRO A 369 5.70 6.49 -5.94
N GLU A 370 5.37 6.57 -4.66
CA GLU A 370 6.23 7.15 -3.62
C GLU A 370 7.52 6.37 -3.40
N TYR A 371 7.51 5.07 -3.72
CA TYR A 371 8.68 4.21 -3.62
C TYR A 371 9.49 4.15 -4.91
N ASN A 372 9.00 4.74 -6.00
CA ASN A 372 9.63 4.68 -7.32
C ASN A 372 10.09 6.05 -7.82
N LEU A 373 9.53 7.15 -7.31
CA LEU A 373 9.93 8.52 -7.64
C LEU A 373 10.56 9.23 -6.44
N PRO A 374 11.53 10.14 -6.68
CA PRO A 374 12.00 11.06 -5.65
C PRO A 374 10.84 11.86 -5.05
N GLN A 375 10.74 11.87 -3.72
CA GLN A 375 9.74 12.67 -3.01
C GLN A 375 10.28 14.08 -2.74
N ILE A 376 10.30 14.90 -3.78
CA ILE A 376 10.87 16.25 -3.76
C ILE A 376 9.82 17.26 -4.27
N LYS A 377 9.67 18.37 -3.54
CA LYS A 377 8.87 19.52 -3.98
C LYS A 377 9.82 20.67 -4.32
N LYS A 378 10.15 20.81 -5.61
CA LYS A 378 11.18 21.76 -6.10
C LYS A 378 10.90 23.23 -5.73
N ASP A 379 9.63 23.59 -5.64
CA ASP A 379 9.21 24.95 -5.28
C ASP A 379 8.86 25.10 -3.79
N ALA A 380 9.22 24.12 -2.95
CA ALA A 380 8.95 24.17 -1.52
C ALA A 380 9.78 25.26 -0.83
N LYS A 381 9.12 26.01 0.05
CA LYS A 381 9.81 26.86 1.01
C LYS A 381 10.58 25.97 1.99
N ARG A 382 11.77 26.41 2.40
CA ARG A 382 12.49 25.78 3.52
C ARG A 382 11.74 26.13 4.81
N LEU A 383 11.18 25.12 5.45
CA LEU A 383 10.47 25.23 6.72
C LEU A 383 11.34 24.63 7.83
N PRO A 384 11.27 25.17 9.05
CA PRO A 384 12.07 24.65 10.16
C PRO A 384 11.63 23.24 10.52
N SER A 385 12.60 22.41 10.90
CA SER A 385 12.35 21.10 11.50
C SER A 385 12.14 21.23 13.01
N THR A 386 11.61 20.19 13.65
CA THR A 386 11.46 20.12 15.11
C THR A 386 12.20 18.90 15.63
N ILE A 387 13.25 19.13 16.43
CA ILE A 387 13.95 18.10 17.19
C ILE A 387 13.26 18.00 18.55
N ILE A 388 12.85 16.79 18.89
CA ILE A 388 12.03 16.52 20.07
C ILE A 388 12.85 15.63 20.98
N SER A 389 12.94 16.02 22.24
CA SER A 389 13.50 15.22 23.31
C SER A 389 12.49 15.14 24.44
N ASN A 390 12.55 14.11 25.28
CA ASN A 390 11.83 14.12 26.55
C ASN A 390 12.85 13.94 27.69
N PRO A 391 13.26 15.02 28.38
CA PRO A 391 14.24 14.93 29.45
C PRO A 391 13.75 14.09 30.64
N ASN A 392 12.44 13.87 30.76
CA ASN A 392 11.83 13.09 31.84
C ASN A 392 11.50 11.64 31.43
N MET A 393 12.04 11.14 30.31
CA MET A 393 11.75 9.81 29.78
C MET A 393 11.98 8.68 30.79
N ASP A 394 13.04 8.79 31.62
CA ASP A 394 13.32 7.78 32.65
C ASP A 394 12.22 7.68 33.71
N GLN A 395 11.58 8.81 34.01
CA GLN A 395 10.54 8.94 35.05
C GLN A 395 9.16 8.56 34.51
N ASN A 396 8.78 9.05 33.33
CA ASN A 396 7.43 8.88 32.79
C ASN A 396 7.30 7.76 31.73
N LYS A 397 8.43 7.15 31.32
CA LYS A 397 8.50 6.12 30.28
C LYS A 397 7.84 6.53 28.96
N PHE A 398 7.78 7.84 28.69
CA PHE A 398 7.17 8.42 27.51
C PHE A 398 8.27 8.86 26.54
N SER A 399 8.30 8.30 25.33
CA SER A 399 9.38 8.60 24.38
C SER A 399 9.19 9.93 23.67
N ALA A 400 10.28 10.48 23.10
CA ALA A 400 10.20 11.65 22.23
C ALA A 400 9.31 11.38 20.98
N TYR A 401 9.30 10.13 20.52
CA TYR A 401 8.43 9.68 19.43
C TYR A 401 6.94 9.75 19.81
N ASN A 402 6.59 9.38 21.04
CA ASN A 402 5.21 9.50 21.51
C ASN A 402 4.81 10.98 21.73
N THR A 403 5.73 11.82 22.21
CA THR A 403 5.53 13.28 22.28
C THR A 403 5.20 13.88 20.92
N ALA A 404 5.94 13.48 19.88
CA ALA A 404 5.72 13.88 18.51
C ALA A 404 4.33 13.46 17.99
N ILE A 405 3.91 12.22 18.26
CA ILE A 405 2.59 11.70 17.88
C ILE A 405 1.46 12.46 18.58
N GLU A 406 1.57 12.73 19.88
CA GLU A 406 0.54 13.48 20.60
C GLU A 406 0.42 14.94 20.10
N ALA A 407 1.53 15.57 19.73
CA ALA A 407 1.50 16.89 19.09
C ALA A 407 0.85 16.84 17.70
N LEU A 408 1.14 15.82 16.89
CA LEU A 408 0.51 15.60 15.59
C LEU A 408 -1.01 15.39 15.74
N ALA A 409 -1.43 14.60 16.73
CA ALA A 409 -2.84 14.38 17.05
C ALA A 409 -3.55 15.71 17.38
N LYS A 410 -2.94 16.59 18.19
CA LYS A 410 -3.49 17.93 18.47
C LYS A 410 -3.68 18.77 17.21
N LEU A 411 -2.70 18.77 16.29
CA LEU A 411 -2.83 19.53 15.02
C LEU A 411 -3.97 19.00 14.15
N ILE A 412 -4.19 17.68 14.14
CA ILE A 412 -5.31 17.06 13.41
C ILE A 412 -6.64 17.48 14.05
N THR A 413 -6.79 17.36 15.38
CA THR A 413 -8.07 17.67 16.05
C THR A 413 -8.41 19.16 16.01
N MET A 414 -7.40 20.03 16.01
CA MET A 414 -7.56 21.47 15.82
C MET A 414 -7.83 21.86 14.36
N GLY A 415 -7.77 20.91 13.42
CA GLY A 415 -8.00 21.18 12.01
C GLY A 415 -6.90 22.04 11.36
N THR A 416 -5.71 22.09 11.95
CA THR A 416 -4.54 22.77 11.36
C THR A 416 -4.01 21.98 10.17
N ILE A 417 -4.01 20.66 10.29
CA ILE A 417 -3.50 19.75 9.26
C ILE A 417 -4.50 18.65 8.90
N ASP A 418 -4.25 18.02 7.74
CA ASP A 418 -4.83 16.75 7.31
C ASP A 418 -3.70 15.83 6.82
N ILE A 419 -3.85 14.51 6.95
CA ILE A 419 -2.87 13.57 6.40
C ILE A 419 -3.38 13.10 5.03
N LYS A 420 -2.65 13.39 3.96
CA LYS A 420 -2.99 12.97 2.59
C LYS A 420 -2.57 11.54 2.31
N SER A 421 -1.39 11.15 2.78
CA SER A 421 -0.86 9.79 2.65
C SER A 421 0.27 9.55 3.65
N PHE A 422 0.60 8.28 3.87
CA PHE A 422 1.82 7.89 4.58
C PHE A 422 2.55 6.77 3.84
N CYS A 423 3.87 6.72 4.03
CA CYS A 423 4.75 5.69 3.52
C CYS A 423 5.68 5.21 4.65
N MET A 424 5.86 3.91 4.76
CA MET A 424 6.83 3.30 5.67
C MET A 424 8.23 3.39 5.10
N GLN A 425 9.21 3.66 5.95
CA GLN A 425 10.62 3.53 5.60
C GLN A 425 11.11 2.11 5.97
N PHE A 426 12.08 1.64 5.21
CA PHE A 426 12.77 0.38 5.39
C PHE A 426 14.20 0.62 5.83
N ASN A 427 14.81 -0.39 6.46
CA ASN A 427 16.19 -0.32 6.92
C ASN A 427 17.16 -0.22 5.73
N GLU A 428 17.62 -1.34 5.20
CA GLU A 428 18.57 -1.35 4.07
C GLU A 428 17.95 -1.92 2.79
N ASN A 429 16.88 -2.69 2.94
CA ASN A 429 16.18 -3.39 1.87
C ASN A 429 14.73 -3.65 2.31
N TRP A 430 13.96 -4.30 1.43
CA TRP A 430 12.54 -4.57 1.64
C TRP A 430 12.20 -5.56 2.77
N ASN A 431 13.17 -6.23 3.38
CA ASN A 431 12.90 -7.34 4.31
C ASN A 431 12.45 -6.87 5.69
N GLN A 432 12.85 -5.65 6.08
CA GLN A 432 12.58 -5.09 7.41
C GLN A 432 12.22 -3.62 7.27
N PHE A 433 10.95 -3.30 7.57
CA PHE A 433 10.53 -1.91 7.76
C PHE A 433 11.02 -1.41 9.13
N ASN A 434 11.27 -0.11 9.21
CA ASN A 434 11.49 0.56 10.49
C ASN A 434 10.26 1.37 10.88
N GLU A 435 10.26 1.89 12.10
CA GLU A 435 9.15 2.71 12.59
C GLU A 435 9.17 4.16 12.06
N ASN A 436 10.16 4.53 11.24
CA ASN A 436 10.18 5.85 10.62
C ASN A 436 9.18 5.88 9.47
N ILE A 437 8.59 7.05 9.28
CA ILE A 437 7.57 7.25 8.27
C ILE A 437 7.80 8.54 7.51
N PHE A 438 7.27 8.53 6.30
CA PHE A 438 7.09 9.71 5.49
C PHE A 438 5.60 10.02 5.42
N LEU A 439 5.22 11.23 5.79
CA LEU A 439 3.85 11.74 5.73
C LEU A 439 3.76 12.79 4.63
N ASN A 440 2.70 12.75 3.82
CA ASN A 440 2.32 13.92 3.03
C ASN A 440 1.15 14.60 3.76
N VAL A 441 1.39 15.81 4.28
CA VAL A 441 0.46 16.53 5.14
C VAL A 441 -0.11 17.72 4.38
N ILE A 442 -1.42 17.94 4.47
CA ILE A 442 -2.08 19.13 3.91
C ILE A 442 -2.29 20.14 5.02
N LYS A 443 -1.82 21.36 4.80
CA LYS A 443 -2.11 22.52 5.64
C LYS A 443 -3.51 23.06 5.29
N LYS A 444 -4.50 22.91 6.19
CA LYS A 444 -5.92 23.11 5.84
C LYS A 444 -6.29 24.53 5.41
N ASN A 445 -5.59 25.56 5.91
CA ASN A 445 -5.89 26.96 5.56
C ASN A 445 -5.43 27.36 4.15
N THR A 446 -4.47 26.65 3.57
CA THR A 446 -3.82 27.00 2.29
C THR A 446 -3.93 25.87 1.26
N ASN A 447 -4.34 24.68 1.69
CA ASN A 447 -4.25 23.42 0.93
C ASN A 447 -2.83 23.10 0.45
N GLU A 448 -1.81 23.66 1.11
CA GLU A 448 -0.43 23.37 0.78
C GLU A 448 -0.05 21.95 1.24
N GLU A 449 0.49 21.14 0.33
CA GLU A 449 1.10 19.85 0.65
C GLU A 449 2.53 20.02 1.16
N ILE A 450 2.79 19.46 2.34
CA ILE A 450 4.07 19.49 3.03
C ILE A 450 4.53 18.04 3.24
N PRO A 451 5.56 17.59 2.47
CA PRO A 451 6.22 16.32 2.72
C PRO A 451 6.96 16.40 4.06
N LEU A 452 6.66 15.48 4.97
CA LEU A 452 7.12 15.49 6.35
C LEU A 452 7.79 14.16 6.68
N TYR A 453 9.08 14.20 6.97
CA TYR A 453 9.81 13.03 7.46
C TYR A 453 9.72 12.97 8.98
N PHE A 454 9.21 11.86 9.49
CA PHE A 454 9.08 11.60 10.92
C PHE A 454 9.92 10.38 11.30
N THR A 455 10.94 10.61 12.14
CA THR A 455 11.95 9.61 12.45
C THR A 455 12.40 9.65 13.90
N LYS A 456 12.83 8.49 14.40
CA LYS A 456 13.63 8.34 15.61
C LYS A 456 15.08 8.63 15.25
N LEU A 457 15.69 9.63 15.89
CA LEU A 457 17.11 9.93 15.66
C LEU A 457 18.03 9.01 16.45
N LEU A 458 17.56 8.52 17.61
CA LEU A 458 18.28 7.57 18.46
C LEU A 458 17.43 6.31 18.68
N GLU A 459 18.10 5.15 18.74
CA GLU A 459 17.44 3.83 18.87
C GLU A 459 16.64 3.68 20.17
N ASP A 460 17.08 4.34 21.24
CA ASP A 460 16.41 4.34 22.54
C ASP A 460 15.12 5.20 22.58
N ASN A 461 14.78 5.89 21.47
CA ASN A 461 13.66 6.82 21.34
C ASN A 461 13.74 8.07 22.23
N SER A 462 14.92 8.40 22.75
CA SER A 462 15.15 9.61 23.54
C SER A 462 15.07 10.89 22.71
N ILE A 463 15.36 10.80 21.40
CA ILE A 463 15.28 11.91 20.45
C ILE A 463 14.55 11.50 19.18
N SER A 464 13.60 12.34 18.76
CA SER A 464 12.85 12.21 17.51
C SER A 464 12.95 13.49 16.69
N LEU A 465 12.68 13.37 15.39
CA LEU A 465 12.72 14.47 14.44
C LEU A 465 11.46 14.46 13.58
N LEU A 466 10.82 15.63 13.48
CA LEU A 466 9.80 15.96 12.49
C LEU A 466 10.38 17.02 11.56
N ALA A 467 10.66 16.66 10.32
CA ALA A 467 11.33 17.52 9.35
C ALA A 467 10.49 17.68 8.08
N PRO A 468 9.95 18.89 7.83
CA PRO A 468 9.45 19.24 6.51
C PRO A 468 10.59 19.12 5.48
N LEU A 469 10.36 18.39 4.39
CA LEU A 469 11.37 18.23 3.35
C LEU A 469 11.36 19.43 2.42
N GLY A 470 12.51 20.11 2.33
CA GLY A 470 12.75 21.19 1.39
C GLY A 470 13.06 20.69 -0.03
N PRO A 471 13.34 21.60 -0.96
CA PRO A 471 13.51 21.29 -2.39
C PRO A 471 14.75 20.46 -2.71
N ASP A 472 15.72 20.43 -1.79
CA ASP A 472 16.99 19.70 -1.95
C ASP A 472 17.04 18.41 -1.10
N ASN A 473 15.95 18.09 -0.38
CA ASN A 473 15.90 16.96 0.55
C ASN A 473 15.01 15.86 -0.02
N GLU A 474 15.62 14.72 -0.35
CA GLU A 474 14.91 13.53 -0.83
C GLU A 474 14.69 12.54 0.31
N TRP A 475 13.45 12.06 0.45
CA TRP A 475 13.17 10.93 1.33
C TRP A 475 13.77 9.63 0.79
N LYS A 476 14.65 9.00 1.57
CA LYS A 476 15.18 7.67 1.27
C LYS A 476 14.29 6.58 1.88
N LYS A 477 13.67 5.77 1.02
CA LYS A 477 12.87 4.60 1.43
C LYS A 477 13.68 3.52 2.14
N PHE A 478 14.99 3.43 1.92
CA PHE A 478 15.91 2.50 2.60
C PHE A 478 16.82 3.21 3.60
N GLY A 479 16.22 4.08 4.41
CA GLY A 479 16.91 4.76 5.50
C GLY A 479 18.03 5.70 5.06
N TYR A 480 18.71 6.24 6.06
CA TYR A 480 19.91 7.06 5.91
C TYR A 480 21.06 6.39 6.67
N LYS A 481 22.27 6.45 6.13
CA LYS A 481 23.47 5.83 6.69
C LYS A 481 24.41 6.90 7.26
N TYR A 482 24.75 6.77 8.53
CA TYR A 482 25.50 7.79 9.30
C TYR A 482 26.82 8.24 8.65
N PHE A 483 27.56 7.33 8.01
CA PHE A 483 28.85 7.62 7.39
C PHE A 483 28.77 8.02 5.90
N ASN A 484 27.58 7.97 5.30
CA ASN A 484 27.39 8.37 3.91
C ASN A 484 27.45 9.92 3.81
N PRO A 485 28.29 10.51 2.94
CA PRO A 485 28.41 11.96 2.79
C PRO A 485 27.10 12.67 2.38
N GLU A 486 26.29 12.06 1.51
CA GLU A 486 25.01 12.61 1.07
C GLU A 486 23.99 12.63 2.22
N ASP A 487 23.95 11.56 3.00
CA ASP A 487 23.06 11.47 4.17
C ASP A 487 23.46 12.49 5.25
N ARG A 488 24.77 12.72 5.42
CA ARG A 488 25.27 13.82 6.27
C ARG A 488 24.85 15.19 5.76
N ALA A 489 24.88 15.41 4.44
CA ALA A 489 24.43 16.67 3.85
C ALA A 489 22.92 16.88 4.06
N PHE A 490 22.12 15.82 3.94
CA PHE A 490 20.69 15.83 4.27
C PHE A 490 20.43 16.24 5.73
N PHE A 491 21.07 15.58 6.71
CA PHE A 491 20.88 15.94 8.12
C PHE A 491 21.41 17.33 8.44
N ALA A 492 22.56 17.72 7.86
CA ALA A 492 23.09 19.07 8.02
C ALA A 492 22.16 20.15 7.43
N SER A 493 21.43 19.85 6.35
CA SER A 493 20.44 20.79 5.80
C SER A 493 19.24 20.94 6.75
N ILE A 494 18.75 19.83 7.32
CA ILE A 494 17.60 19.81 8.22
C ILE A 494 17.91 20.47 9.57
N PHE A 495 19.12 20.28 10.11
CA PHE A 495 19.51 20.80 11.42
C PHE A 495 19.90 22.29 11.42
N LYS A 496 20.06 22.92 10.25
CA LYS A 496 20.35 24.35 10.15
C LYS A 496 19.24 25.24 10.70
N GLN A 497 17.99 24.78 10.62
CA GLN A 497 16.80 25.51 11.06
C GLN A 497 15.92 24.53 11.82
N SER A 498 16.23 24.30 13.09
CA SER A 498 15.47 23.41 13.95
C SER A 498 14.98 24.12 15.18
N TYR A 499 13.71 23.92 15.51
CA TYR A 499 13.19 24.16 16.84
C TYR A 499 13.54 22.98 17.75
N LEU A 500 13.75 23.28 19.03
CA LEU A 500 13.93 22.29 20.07
C LEU A 500 12.66 22.24 20.92
N ALA A 501 12.11 21.05 21.09
CA ALA A 501 10.96 20.82 21.94
C ALA A 501 11.24 19.71 22.96
N THR A 502 10.80 19.93 24.19
CA THR A 502 11.05 19.03 25.34
C THR A 502 9.77 18.37 25.88
N ASP A 503 8.61 18.81 25.41
CA ASP A 503 7.30 18.32 25.82
C ASP A 503 6.27 18.48 24.69
N ILE A 504 5.05 17.97 24.93
CA ILE A 504 3.98 17.94 23.94
C ILE A 504 3.51 19.35 23.53
N ASN A 505 3.43 20.29 24.47
CA ASN A 505 2.94 21.64 24.19
C ASN A 505 3.97 22.43 23.38
N LYS A 506 5.25 22.36 23.77
CA LYS A 506 6.32 22.97 23.00
C LYS A 506 6.44 22.36 21.61
N THR A 507 6.29 21.04 21.50
CA THR A 507 6.29 20.35 20.20
C THR A 507 5.15 20.84 19.34
N PHE A 508 3.93 20.92 19.89
CA PHE A 508 2.77 21.46 19.20
C PHE A 508 3.00 22.91 18.73
N GLU A 509 3.49 23.81 19.60
CA GLU A 509 3.81 25.19 19.24
C GLU A 509 4.81 25.31 18.09
N CYS A 510 5.86 24.47 18.11
CA CYS A 510 6.88 24.47 17.06
C CYS A 510 6.30 24.01 15.72
N LEU A 511 5.50 22.94 15.72
CA LEU A 511 4.84 22.43 14.51
C LEU A 511 3.76 23.39 14.01
N ALA A 512 3.02 24.08 14.88
CA ALA A 512 2.02 25.09 14.50
C ALA A 512 2.64 26.36 13.88
N GLN A 513 3.96 26.52 13.91
CA GLN A 513 4.64 27.57 13.14
C GLN A 513 4.96 27.11 11.71
N VAL A 514 5.01 25.80 11.47
CA VAL A 514 5.18 25.19 10.16
C VAL A 514 3.84 25.12 9.43
N PHE A 515 2.80 24.62 10.11
CA PHE A 515 1.44 24.44 9.61
C PHE A 515 0.52 25.55 10.08
#